data_AF-A0A0D0P065-F1
#
_entry.id   AF-A0A0D0P065-F1
#
_cell.length_a   1.000
_cell.length_b   1.000
_cell.length_c   1.000
_cell.angle_alpha   90.00
_cell.angle_beta   90.00
_cell.angle_gamma   90.00
#
_symmetry.space_group_name_H-M   'P 1'
#
loop_
_entity.id
_entity.type
_entity.pdbx_description
1 polymer ?
#
loop_
_entity_poly.entity_id
_entity_poly.type
_entity_poly.pdbx_seq_one_letter_code
_entity_poly.pdbx_strand_id
1 'polypeptide(L)'
;MPARNRLLPRGLSWPLTPTDIRSALAEEDGTSVPLDFGRTAREDGVLLTVEWVPQIRSNYGGGIHPTWWETYRIQVAPLPSARRAAARQALRTEALPALAAWIAAARAAPEGWRSVRHSRSWQLAGDGVVTWLDDGR
;
A
#
# COMPACT_ATOMS: atom_id res chain seq x y z
N MET A 1 -17.33 15.20 -4.08
CA MET A 1 -16.30 15.03 -3.02
C MET A 1 -16.42 13.63 -2.44
N PRO A 2 -15.35 12.80 -2.43
CA PRO A 2 -15.48 11.43 -1.96
C PRO A 2 -15.71 11.41 -0.44
N ALA A 3 -16.76 10.71 -0.01
CA ALA A 3 -17.23 10.63 1.37
C ALA A 3 -16.16 10.22 2.40
N ARG A 4 -15.06 9.59 1.94
CA ARG A 4 -13.95 9.16 2.79
C ARG A 4 -13.22 10.31 3.49
N ASN A 5 -13.07 11.48 2.86
CA ASN A 5 -12.36 12.62 3.48
C ASN A 5 -13.01 13.09 4.80
N ARG A 6 -14.24 12.66 5.11
CA ARG A 6 -14.93 12.96 6.37
C ARG A 6 -14.38 12.19 7.58
N LEU A 7 -13.57 11.15 7.37
CA LEU A 7 -12.97 10.34 8.45
C LEU A 7 -11.58 10.85 8.88
N LEU A 8 -11.05 11.87 8.21
CA LEU A 8 -9.76 12.47 8.54
C LEU A 8 -9.92 13.73 9.38
N PRO A 9 -8.96 14.02 10.28
CA PRO A 9 -8.82 15.34 10.88
C PRO A 9 -8.83 16.44 9.82
N ARG A 10 -9.40 17.61 10.18
CA ARG A 10 -9.46 18.77 9.26
C ARG A 10 -8.06 19.14 8.79
N GLY A 11 -7.91 19.35 7.48
CA GLY A 11 -6.62 19.69 6.87
C GLY A 11 -5.84 18.48 6.33
N LEU A 12 -6.23 17.24 6.61
CA LEU A 12 -5.63 16.05 6.03
C LEU A 12 -6.45 15.49 4.86
N SER A 13 -5.75 14.85 3.92
CA SER A 13 -6.37 14.13 2.80
C SER A 13 -5.50 12.94 2.41
N TRP A 14 -6.10 11.87 1.91
CA TRP A 14 -5.32 10.82 1.24
C TRP A 14 -4.88 11.28 -0.16
N PRO A 15 -3.61 11.00 -0.55
CA PRO A 15 -3.12 11.35 -1.89
C PRO A 15 -3.75 10.46 -2.96
N LEU A 16 -3.94 9.18 -2.63
CA LEU A 16 -4.47 8.15 -3.51
C LEU A 16 -5.87 7.74 -3.07
N THR A 17 -6.66 7.28 -4.03
CA THR A 17 -7.97 6.67 -3.79
C THR A 17 -7.91 5.17 -4.12
N PRO A 18 -8.88 4.35 -3.65
CA PRO A 18 -8.95 2.95 -4.03
C PRO A 18 -8.96 2.74 -5.55
N THR A 19 -9.66 3.61 -6.27
CA THR A 19 -9.74 3.56 -7.73
C THR A 19 -8.37 3.75 -8.36
N ASP A 20 -7.56 4.70 -7.86
CA ASP A 20 -6.20 4.91 -8.41
C ASP A 20 -5.34 3.66 -8.27
N ILE A 21 -5.41 3.01 -7.10
CA ILE A 21 -4.62 1.82 -6.81
C ILE A 21 -5.11 0.65 -7.66
N ARG A 22 -6.43 0.41 -7.69
CA ARG A 22 -7.02 -0.68 -8.49
C ARG A 22 -6.75 -0.53 -9.99
N SER A 23 -6.90 0.68 -10.52
CA SER A 23 -6.57 0.97 -11.92
C SER A 23 -5.09 0.75 -12.22
N ALA A 24 -4.18 1.10 -11.30
CA ALA A 24 -2.75 0.88 -11.50
C ALA A 24 -2.35 -0.60 -11.42
N LEU A 25 -3.06 -1.39 -10.61
CA LEU A 25 -2.82 -2.84 -10.52
C LEU A 25 -3.51 -3.63 -11.63
N ALA A 26 -4.28 -2.97 -12.50
CA ALA A 26 -5.11 -3.60 -13.52
C ALA A 26 -6.01 -4.71 -12.94
N GLU A 27 -6.44 -4.55 -11.68
CA GLU A 27 -7.31 -5.52 -11.01
C GLU A 27 -8.75 -5.30 -11.50
N GLU A 28 -9.02 -5.74 -12.73
CA GLU A 28 -10.35 -5.80 -13.36
C GLU A 28 -11.14 -7.03 -12.85
N ASP A 29 -10.43 -8.03 -12.31
CA ASP A 29 -10.94 -9.38 -12.02
C ASP A 29 -11.49 -9.59 -10.59
N GLY A 30 -11.95 -8.53 -9.93
CA GLY A 30 -12.67 -8.66 -8.64
C GLY A 30 -11.85 -9.17 -7.45
N THR A 31 -10.54 -9.41 -7.62
CA THR A 31 -9.62 -9.69 -6.51
C THR A 31 -9.48 -8.40 -5.68
N SER A 32 -10.23 -8.32 -4.58
CA SER A 32 -10.19 -7.14 -3.74
C SER A 32 -8.91 -7.16 -2.90
N VAL A 33 -7.86 -6.49 -3.38
CA VAL A 33 -6.67 -6.22 -2.56
C VAL A 33 -7.10 -5.57 -1.24
N PRO A 34 -6.61 -6.05 -0.08
CA PRO A 34 -6.83 -5.37 1.18
C PRO A 34 -6.12 -4.01 1.17
N LEU A 35 -6.92 -2.95 1.03
CA LEU A 35 -6.48 -1.56 1.08
C LEU A 35 -6.77 -0.95 2.46
N ASP A 36 -5.71 -0.56 3.16
CA ASP A 36 -5.77 0.11 4.45
C ASP A 36 -5.55 1.62 4.26
N PHE A 37 -6.50 2.44 4.70
CA PHE A 37 -6.39 3.89 4.65
C PHE A 37 -6.20 4.42 6.07
N GLY A 38 -4.96 4.75 6.42
CA GLY A 38 -4.60 5.25 7.74
C GLY A 38 -5.29 6.58 8.04
N ARG A 39 -5.57 6.87 9.32
CA ARG A 39 -6.25 8.11 9.72
C ARG A 39 -5.32 9.20 10.26
N THR A 40 -4.07 8.84 10.52
CA THR A 40 -3.03 9.73 11.06
C THR A 40 -1.91 9.89 10.04
N ALA A 41 -1.44 11.13 9.89
CA ALA A 41 -0.25 11.39 9.08
C ALA A 41 0.95 10.71 9.76
N ARG A 42 1.85 10.16 8.94
CA ARG A 42 3.09 9.57 9.43
C ARG A 42 4.17 10.63 9.55
N GLU A 43 4.88 10.62 10.67
CA GLU A 43 6.00 11.54 10.92
C GLU A 43 7.21 11.20 10.04
N ASP A 44 7.35 9.93 9.66
CA ASP A 44 8.38 9.41 8.75
C ASP A 44 8.19 9.80 7.28
N GLY A 45 7.05 10.42 6.91
CA GLY A 45 6.79 10.87 5.54
C GLY A 45 6.39 9.76 4.55
N VAL A 46 6.25 8.51 5.01
CA VAL A 46 5.75 7.40 4.19
C VAL A 46 4.27 7.62 3.86
N LEU A 47 3.95 7.58 2.57
CA LEU A 47 2.60 7.81 2.05
C LEU A 47 1.94 6.55 1.52
N LEU A 48 2.74 5.60 1.02
CA LEU A 48 2.27 4.34 0.47
C LEU A 48 3.17 3.23 1.01
N THR A 49 2.60 2.10 1.38
CA THR A 49 3.36 0.91 1.78
C THR A 49 2.67 -0.31 1.22
N VAL A 50 3.46 -1.25 0.72
CA VAL A 50 3.01 -2.59 0.37
C VAL A 50 3.75 -3.59 1.24
N GLU A 51 3.05 -4.64 1.62
CA GLU A 51 3.58 -5.72 2.43
C GLU A 51 3.10 -7.05 1.91
N TRP A 52 4.00 -8.01 1.75
CA TRP A 52 3.70 -9.41 1.53
C TRP A 52 3.51 -10.10 2.88
N VAL A 53 2.33 -10.69 3.07
CA VAL A 53 1.97 -11.45 4.26
C VAL A 53 2.13 -12.93 3.94
N PRO A 54 3.20 -13.59 4.41
CA PRO A 54 3.42 -15.00 4.15
C PRO A 54 2.32 -15.85 4.80
N GLN A 55 2.12 -17.07 4.30
CA GLN A 55 1.29 -18.04 5.00
C GLN A 55 1.92 -18.34 6.37
N ILE A 56 1.28 -17.87 7.44
CA ILE A 56 1.64 -18.31 8.77
C ILE A 56 1.07 -19.73 8.89
N ARG A 57 1.93 -20.75 8.87
CA ARG A 57 1.53 -22.12 9.25
C ARG A 57 1.13 -22.10 10.71
N SER A 58 -0.12 -21.74 10.98
CA SER A 58 -0.65 -21.80 12.32
C SER A 58 -0.94 -23.27 12.63
N ASN A 59 -0.15 -23.86 13.52
CA ASN A 59 -0.36 -25.22 14.04
C ASN A 59 -1.60 -25.33 14.97
N TYR A 60 -2.50 -24.35 14.92
CA TYR A 60 -3.67 -24.27 15.79
C TYR A 60 -4.86 -24.96 15.13
N GLY A 61 -5.30 -26.08 15.72
CA GLY A 61 -6.52 -26.81 15.38
C GLY A 61 -7.83 -26.07 15.70
N GLY A 62 -7.91 -24.78 15.35
CA GLY A 62 -9.00 -23.89 15.73
C GLY A 62 -9.30 -22.83 14.68
N GLY A 63 -9.90 -23.24 13.56
CA GLY A 63 -11.03 -22.57 12.90
C GLY A 63 -10.94 -21.11 12.42
N ILE A 64 -9.83 -20.38 12.53
CA ILE A 64 -9.73 -19.03 11.93
C ILE A 64 -9.40 -19.18 10.43
N HIS A 65 -10.36 -18.81 9.59
CA HIS A 65 -10.35 -19.00 8.14
C HIS A 65 -9.19 -18.23 7.44
N PRO A 66 -8.54 -18.80 6.41
CA PRO A 66 -7.28 -18.34 5.82
C PRO A 66 -7.44 -17.33 4.67
N THR A 67 -8.34 -16.34 4.79
CA THR A 67 -8.59 -15.39 3.69
C THR A 67 -7.47 -14.33 3.54
N TRP A 68 -6.49 -14.31 4.45
CA TRP A 68 -5.39 -13.34 4.48
C TRP A 68 -3.99 -13.98 4.41
N TRP A 69 -3.89 -15.26 4.02
CA TRP A 69 -2.61 -15.93 3.86
C TRP A 69 -2.12 -15.83 2.41
N GLU A 70 -0.81 -15.68 2.20
CA GLU A 70 -0.18 -15.42 0.88
C GLU A 70 -0.80 -14.23 0.13
N THR A 71 -1.09 -13.16 0.86
CA THR A 71 -1.67 -11.95 0.28
C THR A 71 -0.78 -10.75 0.51
N TYR A 72 -1.01 -9.70 -0.26
CA TYR A 72 -0.32 -8.43 -0.09
C TYR A 72 -1.28 -7.39 0.49
N ARG A 73 -0.80 -6.61 1.45
CA ARG A 73 -1.53 -5.51 2.08
C ARG A 73 -0.97 -4.19 1.59
N ILE A 74 -1.84 -3.28 1.14
CA ILE A 74 -1.44 -1.94 0.74
C ILE A 74 -1.97 -0.96 1.76
N GLN A 75 -1.10 -0.13 2.31
CA GLN A 75 -1.46 0.94 3.23
C GLN A 75 -1.19 2.31 2.61
N VAL A 76 -2.14 3.24 2.77
CA VAL A 76 -2.04 4.63 2.34
C VAL A 76 -2.17 5.55 3.55
N ALA A 77 -1.14 6.36 3.79
CA ALA A 77 -1.16 7.37 4.84
C ALA A 77 -1.76 8.69 4.32
N PRO A 78 -2.48 9.45 5.16
CA PRO A 78 -2.93 10.78 4.84
C PRO A 78 -1.79 11.79 4.96
N LEU A 79 -1.90 12.90 4.22
CA LEU A 79 -0.97 14.03 4.27
C LEU A 79 -1.70 15.37 4.30
N PRO A 80 -1.02 16.49 4.57
CA PRO A 80 -1.62 17.82 4.48
C PRO A 80 -2.29 18.06 3.12
N SER A 81 -3.54 18.51 3.13
CA SER A 81 -4.38 18.65 1.93
C SER A 81 -3.76 19.58 0.89
N ALA A 82 -2.98 20.58 1.32
CA ALA A 82 -2.24 21.48 0.43
C ALA A 82 -1.22 20.75 -0.46
N ARG A 83 -0.62 19.66 0.04
CA ARG A 83 0.37 18.86 -0.70
C ARG A 83 -0.26 17.69 -1.48
N ARG A 84 -1.56 17.46 -1.31
CA ARG A 84 -2.27 16.31 -1.88
C ARG A 84 -2.12 16.24 -3.40
N ALA A 85 -2.28 17.34 -4.12
CA ALA A 85 -2.25 17.34 -5.58
C ALA A 85 -0.87 16.95 -6.13
N ALA A 86 0.19 17.58 -5.62
CA ALA A 86 1.57 17.26 -5.97
C ALA A 86 1.93 15.81 -5.59
N ALA A 87 1.61 15.40 -4.35
CA ALA A 87 1.86 14.03 -3.88
C ALA A 87 1.11 12.99 -4.72
N ARG A 88 -0.14 13.25 -5.08
CA ARG A 88 -0.95 12.38 -5.93
C ARG A 88 -0.32 12.21 -7.30
N GLN A 89 0.14 13.30 -7.92
CA GLN A 89 0.78 13.23 -9.23
C GLN A 89 2.07 12.42 -9.16
N ALA A 90 2.95 12.74 -8.20
CA ALA A 90 4.22 12.03 -8.02
C ALA A 90 4.02 10.54 -7.73
N LEU A 91 3.10 10.19 -6.81
CA LEU A 91 2.79 8.79 -6.51
C LEU A 91 2.16 8.05 -7.70
N ARG A 92 1.34 8.71 -8.51
CA ARG A 92 0.74 8.08 -9.70
C ARG A 92 1.78 7.80 -10.79
N THR A 93 2.77 8.67 -10.95
CA THR A 93 3.81 8.53 -11.97
C THR A 93 4.89 7.54 -11.54
N GLU A 94 5.33 7.60 -10.28
CA GLU A 94 6.50 6.85 -9.81
C GLU A 94 6.10 5.63 -8.96
N ALA A 95 5.28 5.84 -7.92
CA ALA A 95 5.02 4.82 -6.92
C ALA A 95 4.06 3.73 -7.40
N LEU A 96 3.00 4.09 -8.14
CA LEU A 96 1.99 3.14 -8.59
C LEU A 96 2.51 2.12 -9.61
N PRO A 97 3.30 2.51 -10.63
CA PRO A 97 3.94 1.53 -11.51
C PRO A 97 4.93 0.63 -10.76
N ALA A 98 5.73 1.21 -9.86
CA ALA A 98 6.67 0.46 -9.03
C ALA A 98 5.96 -0.54 -8.09
N LEU A 99 4.81 -0.16 -7.54
CA LEU A 99 3.94 -1.01 -6.73
C LEU A 99 3.41 -2.20 -7.54
N ALA A 100 2.89 -1.94 -8.75
CA ALA A 100 2.39 -2.99 -9.64
C ALA A 100 3.51 -3.99 -10.00
N ALA A 101 4.70 -3.48 -10.35
CA ALA A 101 5.87 -4.31 -10.62
C ALA A 101 6.29 -5.14 -9.40
N TRP A 102 6.28 -4.55 -8.20
CA TRP A 102 6.61 -5.26 -6.96
C TRP A 102 5.63 -6.39 -6.67
N ILE A 103 4.32 -6.15 -6.82
CA ILE A 103 3.28 -7.18 -6.61
C ILE A 103 3.40 -8.29 -7.66
N ALA A 104 3.63 -7.95 -8.93
CA ALA A 104 3.85 -8.94 -9.98
C ALA A 104 5.08 -9.81 -9.69
N ALA A 105 6.18 -9.20 -9.26
CA ALA A 105 7.39 -9.91 -8.86
C ALA A 105 7.16 -10.80 -7.63
N ALA A 106 6.45 -10.31 -6.60
CA ALA A 106 6.10 -11.07 -5.41
C ALA A 106 5.23 -12.29 -5.73
N ARG A 107 4.25 -12.16 -6.63
CA ARG A 107 3.40 -13.27 -7.10
C ARG A 107 4.21 -14.32 -7.87
N ALA A 108 5.21 -13.91 -8.63
CA ALA A 108 6.10 -14.81 -9.38
C ALA A 108 7.30 -15.32 -8.56
N ALA A 109 7.44 -14.90 -7.30
CA ALA A 109 8.60 -15.20 -6.49
C ALA A 109 8.65 -16.68 -6.04
N PRO A 110 9.86 -17.24 -5.86
CA PRO A 110 10.02 -18.61 -5.36
C PRO A 110 9.44 -18.76 -3.95
N GLU A 111 9.09 -19.98 -3.58
CA GLU A 111 8.46 -20.30 -2.28
C GLU A 111 9.27 -19.79 -1.08
N GLY A 112 10.61 -19.83 -1.16
CA GLY A 112 11.49 -19.30 -0.11
C GLY A 112 11.31 -17.80 0.15
N TRP A 113 11.06 -17.01 -0.90
CA TRP A 113 10.75 -15.59 -0.77
C TRP A 113 9.34 -15.40 -0.21
N ARG A 114 8.35 -16.15 -0.74
CA ARG A 114 6.95 -16.07 -0.29
C ARG A 114 6.73 -16.53 1.15
N SER A 115 7.69 -17.24 1.73
CA SER A 115 7.67 -17.69 3.12
C SER A 115 8.11 -16.62 4.12
N VAL A 116 8.71 -15.51 3.66
CA VAL A 116 9.19 -14.41 4.49
C VAL A 116 8.33 -13.18 4.27
N ARG A 117 8.21 -12.35 5.30
CA ARG A 117 7.51 -11.06 5.20
C ARG A 117 8.42 -10.07 4.48
N HIS A 118 7.89 -9.46 3.42
CA HIS A 118 8.61 -8.43 2.67
C HIS A 118 7.75 -7.17 2.64
N SER A 119 8.36 -6.00 2.80
CA SER A 119 7.62 -4.75 2.68
C SER A 119 8.41 -3.71 1.91
N ARG A 120 7.68 -2.86 1.20
CA ARG A 120 8.23 -1.71 0.51
C ARG A 120 7.38 -0.50 0.79
N SER A 121 8.03 0.57 1.21
CA SER A 121 7.40 1.84 1.53
C SER A 121 7.87 2.90 0.56
N TRP A 122 6.96 3.79 0.17
CA TRP A 122 7.25 4.98 -0.62
C TRP A 122 6.95 6.22 0.22
N GLN A 123 7.94 7.11 0.26
CA GLN A 123 7.87 8.38 0.95
C GLN A 123 8.05 9.52 -0.05
N LEU A 124 7.41 10.65 0.22
CA LEU A 124 7.56 11.84 -0.59
C LEU A 124 8.62 12.74 0.08
N ALA A 125 9.74 12.95 -0.60
CA ALA A 125 10.73 13.93 -0.20
C ALA A 125 10.14 15.35 -0.26
N GLY A 126 10.73 16.30 0.47
CA GLY A 126 10.23 17.68 0.57
C GLY A 126 10.13 18.41 -0.78
N ASP A 127 10.94 17.99 -1.74
CA ASP A 127 11.00 18.46 -3.13
C ASP A 127 10.00 17.79 -4.09
N GLY A 128 9.21 16.82 -3.60
CA GLY A 128 8.22 16.09 -4.40
C GLY A 128 8.75 14.84 -5.09
N VAL A 129 10.02 14.46 -4.88
CA VAL A 129 10.57 13.19 -5.35
C VAL A 129 10.03 12.04 -4.49
N VAL A 130 9.58 10.98 -5.15
CA VAL A 130 9.21 9.73 -4.47
C VAL A 130 10.47 8.91 -4.27
N THR A 131 10.77 8.57 -3.02
CA THR A 131 11.81 7.59 -2.69
C THR A 131 11.18 6.33 -2.11
N TRP A 132 11.82 5.19 -2.29
CA TRP A 132 11.35 3.92 -1.74
C TRP A 132 12.37 3.31 -0.80
N LEU A 133 11.87 2.64 0.22
CA LEU A 133 12.63 1.82 1.15
C LEU A 133 12.07 0.41 1.10
N ASP A 134 12.97 -0.56 0.98
CA ASP A 134 12.65 -1.98 1.11
C ASP A 134 13.04 -2.39 2.54
N ASP A 135 12.14 -3.03 3.27
CA ASP A 135 12.50 -3.67 4.52
C ASP A 135 13.20 -5.00 4.18
N GLY A 136 14.53 -4.94 4.12
CA GLY A 136 15.38 -6.10 4.00
C GLY A 136 15.78 -6.58 5.39
N ARG A 137 15.00 -7.49 5.97
CA ARG A 137 15.43 -8.26 7.14
C ARG A 137 15.25 -9.76 6.91
#